data_AF-M7N4M5-F1
#
_entry.id   AF-M7N4M5-F1
#
_cell.length_a   1.000
_cell.length_b   1.000
_cell.length_c   1.000
_cell.angle_alpha   90.00
_cell.angle_beta   90.00
_cell.angle_gamma   90.00
#
_symmetry.space_group_name_H-M   'P 1'
#
loop_
_entity.id
_entity.type
_entity.pdbx_description
1 polymer ?
#
loop_
_entity_poly.entity_id
_entity_poly.type
_entity_poly.pdbx_seq_one_letter_code
_entity_poly.pdbx_strand_id
1 'polypeptide(L)'
;MLIFLFCLLFLCVPLILFGSKTAEKATPALPPDAVKETMYQTLEAYLPETAVDYCTDLWRLYGFTLKIKGDRKTKLGDFRVNRTTGEVTITVNGSLNKQAFLVTYLHEVAHLLAWRQHRGSIKPHGPEWQLHFQLLMAPLLTAEVFSPVVLLPLKKYMQRPSASTASCPALWIALRSLDTPVLDSSGRGLLLLAQVPDGATFRFCQTEYLKVEKKRTRALCQNLSNGRRYLISTAAQVERVA
;
A
#
# COMPACT_ATOMS: atom_id res chain seq x y z
N MET A 1 -22.25 -25.83 21.71
CA MET A 1 -21.94 -24.42 22.05
C MET A 1 -20.75 -23.98 21.19
N LEU A 2 -20.98 -23.70 19.91
CA LEU A 2 -21.23 -22.36 19.33
C LEU A 2 -19.96 -21.59 18.93
N ILE A 3 -19.08 -22.21 18.14
CA ILE A 3 -18.01 -21.50 17.41
C ILE A 3 -17.79 -22.23 16.08
N PHE A 4 -18.69 -22.08 15.10
CA PHE A 4 -18.40 -22.48 13.69
C PHE A 4 -19.31 -21.81 12.66
N LEU A 5 -19.95 -20.68 13.00
CA LEU A 5 -20.95 -20.04 12.12
C LEU A 5 -20.65 -18.57 11.79
N PHE A 6 -19.37 -18.21 11.63
CA PHE A 6 -18.99 -16.86 11.17
C PHE A 6 -18.38 -16.81 9.76
N CYS A 7 -18.23 -17.95 9.08
CA CYS A 7 -17.48 -18.04 7.82
C CYS A 7 -18.30 -17.82 6.54
N LEU A 8 -19.60 -17.47 6.61
CA LEU A 8 -20.48 -17.41 5.41
C LEU A 8 -21.13 -16.05 5.14
N LEU A 9 -20.84 -14.99 5.90
CA LEU A 9 -21.50 -13.68 5.73
C LEU A 9 -20.65 -12.60 5.02
N PHE A 10 -19.41 -12.89 4.61
CA PHE A 10 -18.54 -11.90 3.94
C PHE A 10 -18.44 -12.03 2.41
N LEU A 11 -19.17 -12.95 1.79
CA LEU A 11 -19.16 -13.11 0.31
C LEU A 11 -20.14 -12.21 -0.44
N CYS A 12 -20.93 -11.37 0.24
CA CYS A 12 -21.77 -10.37 -0.43
C CYS A 12 -21.12 -8.98 -0.41
N VAL A 13 -20.02 -8.82 -1.14
CA VAL A 13 -19.91 -7.56 -1.91
C VAL A 13 -21.04 -7.65 -2.91
N PRO A 14 -22.05 -6.75 -2.89
CA PRO A 14 -23.10 -6.82 -3.89
C PRO A 14 -22.41 -6.71 -5.25
N LEU A 15 -22.66 -7.69 -6.12
CA LEU A 15 -22.64 -7.41 -7.56
C LEU A 15 -23.63 -6.26 -7.73
N ILE A 16 -23.16 -5.02 -7.65
CA ILE A 16 -23.97 -3.85 -7.98
C ILE A 16 -24.27 -3.99 -9.47
N LEU A 17 -25.48 -4.44 -9.74
CA LEU A 17 -26.10 -4.55 -11.05
C LEU A 17 -26.10 -3.17 -11.72
N PHE A 18 -25.10 -2.90 -12.54
CA PHE A 18 -25.25 -1.98 -13.67
C PHE A 18 -24.94 -2.75 -14.94
N GLY A 19 -26.02 -3.04 -15.68
CA GLY A 19 -25.99 -3.82 -16.89
C GLY A 19 -25.07 -3.21 -17.94
N SER A 20 -24.06 -3.96 -18.34
CA SER A 20 -23.54 -3.92 -19.69
C SER A 20 -23.38 -5.36 -20.16
N LYS A 21 -24.06 -5.71 -21.24
CA LYS A 21 -23.92 -7.00 -21.92
C LYS A 21 -22.45 -7.16 -22.28
N THR A 22 -21.72 -8.02 -21.58
CA THR A 22 -20.42 -8.50 -22.04
C THR A 22 -20.38 -10.01 -21.88
N ALA A 23 -19.87 -10.67 -22.91
CA ALA A 23 -19.63 -12.11 -22.90
C ALA A 23 -18.82 -12.48 -21.66
N GLU A 24 -19.42 -13.32 -20.84
CA GLU A 24 -18.85 -13.86 -19.60
C GLU A 24 -17.66 -14.74 -19.98
N LYS A 25 -16.45 -14.18 -19.94
CA LYS A 25 -15.24 -15.00 -19.99
C LYS A 25 -15.23 -15.77 -18.67
N ALA A 26 -15.42 -17.09 -18.76
CA ALA A 26 -15.56 -17.98 -17.63
C ALA A 26 -14.56 -17.64 -16.52
N THR A 27 -15.06 -17.46 -15.29
CA THR A 27 -14.22 -17.35 -14.10
C THR A 27 -13.26 -18.55 -14.10
N PRO A 28 -11.94 -18.34 -13.97
CA PRO A 28 -11.02 -19.46 -13.91
C PRO A 28 -11.46 -20.43 -12.82
N ALA A 29 -11.37 -21.74 -13.08
CA ALA A 29 -11.61 -22.74 -12.06
C ALA A 29 -10.75 -22.41 -10.83
N LEU A 30 -11.37 -22.49 -9.64
CA LEU A 30 -10.66 -22.19 -8.40
C LEU A 30 -9.42 -23.09 -8.29
N PRO A 31 -8.27 -22.55 -7.85
CA PRO A 31 -7.07 -23.37 -7.69
C PRO A 31 -7.32 -24.48 -6.65
N PRO A 32 -6.64 -25.64 -6.79
CA PRO A 32 -6.69 -26.72 -5.81
C PRO A 32 -6.32 -26.25 -4.40
N ASP A 33 -6.84 -26.91 -3.37
CA ASP A 33 -6.60 -26.51 -1.98
C ASP A 33 -5.12 -26.53 -1.59
N ALA A 34 -4.31 -27.45 -2.15
CA ALA A 34 -2.87 -27.47 -1.94
C ALA A 34 -2.15 -26.20 -2.44
N VAL A 35 -2.63 -25.61 -3.54
CA VAL A 35 -2.09 -24.35 -4.07
C VAL A 35 -2.53 -23.17 -3.19
N LYS A 36 -3.76 -23.21 -2.66
CA LYS A 36 -4.24 -22.24 -1.67
C LYS A 36 -3.35 -22.24 -0.42
N GLU A 37 -3.04 -23.42 0.11
CA GLU A 37 -2.19 -23.61 1.29
C GLU A 37 -0.78 -23.03 1.07
N THR A 38 -0.18 -23.31 -0.09
CA THR A 38 1.14 -22.75 -0.45
C THR A 38 1.12 -21.21 -0.50
N MET A 39 0.04 -20.63 -1.03
CA MET A 39 -0.13 -19.17 -1.05
C MET A 39 -0.35 -18.59 0.35
N TYR A 40 -1.12 -19.28 1.19
CA TYR A 40 -1.33 -18.89 2.59
C TYR A 40 0.00 -18.75 3.32
N GLN A 41 0.84 -19.79 3.27
CA GLN A 41 2.17 -19.80 3.89
C GLN A 41 3.07 -18.68 3.35
N THR A 42 2.96 -18.40 2.05
CA THR A 42 3.68 -17.27 1.45
C THR A 42 3.21 -15.94 2.04
N LEU A 43 1.91 -15.73 2.15
CA LEU A 43 1.31 -14.47 2.61
C LEU A 43 1.47 -14.25 4.12
N GLU A 44 1.50 -15.30 4.92
CA GLU A 44 1.69 -15.26 6.39
C GLU A 44 2.98 -14.52 6.80
N ALA A 45 4.05 -14.68 5.99
CA ALA A 45 5.31 -13.99 6.22
C ALA A 45 5.21 -12.46 6.06
N TYR A 46 4.25 -11.97 5.26
CA TYR A 46 4.17 -10.56 4.85
C TYR A 46 2.90 -9.83 5.33
N LEU A 47 1.92 -10.54 5.89
CA LEU A 47 0.66 -9.94 6.35
C LEU A 47 0.50 -10.05 7.88
N PRO A 48 -0.30 -9.17 8.50
CA PRO A 48 -0.85 -9.42 9.83
C PRO A 48 -1.63 -10.74 9.80
N GLU A 49 -1.46 -11.56 10.83
CA GLU A 49 -2.04 -12.92 10.92
C GLU A 49 -3.55 -12.93 10.64
N THR A 50 -4.27 -11.97 11.24
CA THR A 50 -5.73 -11.80 11.10
C THR A 50 -6.20 -11.42 9.70
N ALA A 51 -5.29 -11.05 8.78
CA ALA A 51 -5.61 -10.68 7.40
C ALA A 51 -5.20 -11.75 6.37
N VAL A 52 -4.47 -12.79 6.76
CA VAL A 52 -3.89 -13.78 5.82
C VAL A 52 -4.98 -14.53 5.07
N ASP A 53 -6.01 -15.04 5.77
CA ASP A 53 -7.13 -15.75 5.15
C ASP A 53 -7.87 -14.86 4.14
N TYR A 54 -8.23 -13.65 4.57
CA TYR A 54 -8.93 -12.69 3.71
C TYR A 54 -8.16 -12.41 2.42
N CYS A 55 -6.86 -12.13 2.50
CA CYS A 55 -6.03 -11.90 1.31
C CYS A 55 -5.83 -13.16 0.46
N THR A 56 -5.69 -14.33 1.09
CA THR A 56 -5.57 -15.61 0.37
C THR A 56 -6.85 -15.92 -0.41
N ASP A 57 -8.01 -15.63 0.17
CA ASP A 57 -9.31 -15.79 -0.48
C ASP A 57 -9.51 -14.80 -1.63
N LEU A 58 -9.07 -13.53 -1.49
CA LEU A 58 -9.06 -12.58 -2.61
C LEU A 58 -8.17 -13.08 -3.76
N TRP A 59 -6.97 -13.59 -3.45
CA TRP A 59 -6.08 -14.19 -4.44
C TRP A 59 -6.74 -15.37 -5.16
N ARG A 60 -7.36 -16.28 -4.39
CA ARG A 60 -8.04 -17.46 -4.91
C ARG A 60 -9.24 -17.10 -5.79
N LEU A 61 -10.08 -16.19 -5.31
CA LEU A 61 -11.31 -15.75 -5.97
C LEU A 61 -11.01 -15.00 -7.27
N TYR A 62 -10.03 -14.09 -7.25
CA TYR A 62 -9.75 -13.25 -8.39
C TYR A 62 -8.68 -13.83 -9.31
N GLY A 63 -7.91 -14.85 -8.93
CA GLY A 63 -7.02 -15.60 -9.83
C GLY A 63 -5.98 -14.71 -10.51
N PHE A 64 -5.00 -14.23 -9.75
CA PHE A 64 -3.87 -13.45 -10.27
C PHE A 64 -2.53 -14.02 -9.80
N THR A 65 -1.46 -13.75 -10.54
CA THR A 65 -0.10 -14.10 -10.12
C THR A 65 0.41 -13.05 -9.13
N LEU A 66 0.67 -13.45 -7.89
CA LEU A 66 1.35 -12.59 -6.91
C LEU A 66 2.87 -12.79 -7.00
N LYS A 67 3.63 -11.69 -7.08
CA LYS A 67 5.10 -11.73 -7.04
C LYS A 67 5.64 -10.77 -5.99
N ILE A 68 6.33 -11.30 -5.00
CA ILE A 68 7.04 -10.48 -4.01
C ILE A 68 8.39 -10.06 -4.58
N LYS A 69 8.67 -8.76 -4.55
CA LYS A 69 9.86 -8.14 -5.15
C LYS A 69 10.77 -7.57 -4.08
N GLY A 70 12.06 -7.41 -4.40
CA GLY A 70 13.00 -6.65 -3.57
C GLY A 70 12.62 -5.16 -3.48
N ASP A 71 13.40 -4.41 -2.72
CA ASP A 71 13.11 -3.02 -2.40
C ASP A 71 13.24 -2.09 -3.63
N ARG A 72 12.10 -1.74 -4.23
CA ARG A 72 12.02 -0.75 -5.31
C ARG A 72 11.71 0.61 -4.73
N LYS A 73 12.59 1.59 -4.96
CA LYS A 73 12.43 2.96 -4.44
C LYS A 73 11.28 3.75 -5.09
N THR A 74 10.91 3.43 -6.32
CA THR A 74 9.95 4.22 -7.11
C THR A 74 8.50 3.76 -7.00
N LYS A 75 8.26 2.52 -6.55
CA LYS A 75 6.92 1.96 -6.36
C LYS A 75 6.94 0.87 -5.29
N LEU A 76 5.89 0.81 -4.48
CA LEU A 76 5.71 -0.21 -3.44
C LEU A 76 4.98 -1.44 -3.98
N GLY A 77 4.05 -1.22 -4.90
CA GLY A 77 3.28 -2.24 -5.60
C GLY A 77 3.15 -1.94 -7.08
N ASP A 78 2.66 -2.90 -7.85
CA ASP A 78 2.32 -2.72 -9.26
C ASP A 78 1.30 -3.77 -9.70
N PHE A 79 0.18 -3.33 -10.27
CA PHE A 79 -0.78 -4.14 -10.99
C PHE A 79 -0.51 -4.12 -12.50
N ARG A 80 -0.53 -5.29 -13.15
CA ARG A 80 -0.35 -5.43 -14.60
C ARG A 80 -1.31 -6.44 -15.19
N VAL A 81 -1.73 -6.15 -16.42
CA VAL A 81 -2.48 -7.08 -17.26
C VAL A 81 -1.74 -7.27 -18.58
N ASN A 82 -1.44 -8.52 -18.92
CA ASN A 82 -1.00 -8.86 -20.27
C ASN A 82 -2.21 -8.76 -21.21
N ARG A 83 -2.20 -7.80 -22.14
CA ARG A 83 -3.33 -7.55 -23.04
C ARG A 83 -3.57 -8.67 -24.06
N THR A 84 -2.56 -9.51 -24.32
CA THR A 84 -2.64 -10.63 -25.27
C THR A 84 -3.19 -11.88 -24.58
N THR A 85 -2.62 -12.27 -23.44
CA THR A 85 -3.01 -13.51 -22.74
C THR A 85 -4.16 -13.29 -21.74
N GLY A 86 -4.36 -12.05 -21.29
CA GLY A 86 -5.25 -11.72 -20.18
C GLY A 86 -4.67 -12.04 -18.80
N GLU A 87 -3.41 -12.49 -18.72
CA GLU A 87 -2.76 -12.81 -17.45
C GLU A 87 -2.66 -11.55 -16.57
N VAL A 88 -3.08 -11.70 -15.32
CA VAL A 88 -2.99 -10.65 -14.30
C VAL A 88 -1.80 -10.93 -13.40
N THR A 89 -0.96 -9.92 -13.18
CA THR A 89 0.12 -9.97 -12.18
C THR A 89 -0.02 -8.80 -11.21
N ILE A 90 0.08 -9.11 -9.92
CA ILE A 90 0.27 -8.12 -8.85
C ILE A 90 1.66 -8.32 -8.26
N THR A 91 2.38 -7.22 -8.07
CA THR A 91 3.68 -7.23 -7.39
C THR A 91 3.65 -6.35 -6.16
N VAL A 92 4.33 -6.75 -5.09
CA VAL A 92 4.49 -5.97 -3.86
C VAL A 92 5.94 -6.08 -3.38
N ASN A 93 6.51 -5.00 -2.85
CA ASN A 93 7.84 -5.04 -2.24
C ASN A 93 7.79 -5.84 -0.93
N GLY A 94 8.64 -6.86 -0.80
CA GLY A 94 8.76 -7.68 0.40
C GLY A 94 9.51 -7.00 1.55
N SER A 95 10.15 -5.86 1.30
CA SER A 95 10.81 -5.02 2.31
C SER A 95 9.83 -4.25 3.20
N LEU A 96 8.52 -4.25 2.88
CA LEU A 96 7.51 -3.56 3.66
C LEU A 96 7.22 -4.32 4.96
N ASN A 97 7.04 -3.58 6.06
CA ASN A 97 6.40 -4.15 7.25
C ASN A 97 4.99 -4.66 6.92
N LYS A 98 4.49 -5.59 7.76
CA LYS A 98 3.24 -6.33 7.52
C LYS A 98 2.03 -5.44 7.23
N GLN A 99 1.85 -4.34 7.98
CA GLN A 99 0.71 -3.43 7.77
C GLN A 99 0.84 -2.61 6.48
N ALA A 100 2.06 -2.17 6.14
CA ALA A 100 2.31 -1.49 4.88
C ALA A 100 2.18 -2.41 3.66
N PHE A 101 2.60 -3.68 3.80
CA PHE A 101 2.39 -4.70 2.78
C PHE A 101 0.90 -4.91 2.54
N LEU A 102 0.10 -5.10 3.59
CA LEU A 102 -1.36 -5.27 3.49
C LEU A 102 -2.04 -4.11 2.74
N VAL A 103 -1.72 -2.87 3.12
CA VAL A 103 -2.28 -1.68 2.44
C VAL A 103 -1.88 -1.63 0.96
N THR A 104 -0.64 -1.99 0.64
CA THR A 104 -0.14 -2.01 -0.73
C THR A 104 -0.75 -3.15 -1.54
N TYR A 105 -0.89 -4.34 -0.95
CA TYR A 105 -1.54 -5.48 -1.58
C TYR A 105 -2.98 -5.16 -1.97
N LEU A 106 -3.78 -4.62 -1.05
CA LEU A 106 -5.17 -4.26 -1.34
C LEU A 106 -5.29 -3.09 -2.33
N HIS A 107 -4.33 -2.17 -2.34
CA HIS A 107 -4.24 -1.12 -3.37
C HIS A 107 -4.16 -1.73 -4.77
N GLU A 108 -3.31 -2.73 -4.96
CA GLU A 108 -3.14 -3.39 -6.26
C GLU A 108 -4.32 -4.32 -6.61
N VAL A 109 -4.92 -4.99 -5.62
CA VAL A 109 -6.17 -5.75 -5.84
C VAL A 109 -7.32 -4.83 -6.25
N ALA A 110 -7.41 -3.62 -5.69
CA ALA A 110 -8.41 -2.64 -6.13
C ALA A 110 -8.24 -2.23 -7.60
N HIS A 111 -6.99 -2.14 -8.11
CA HIS A 111 -6.76 -1.94 -9.55
C HIS A 111 -7.29 -3.09 -10.39
N LEU A 112 -7.10 -4.33 -9.93
CA LEU A 112 -7.66 -5.50 -10.60
C LEU A 112 -9.19 -5.43 -10.69
N LEU A 113 -9.87 -5.13 -9.58
CA LEU A 113 -11.34 -5.07 -9.57
C LEU A 113 -11.87 -3.94 -10.45
N ALA A 114 -11.29 -2.76 -10.35
CA ALA A 114 -11.65 -1.63 -11.18
C ALA A 114 -11.39 -1.91 -12.68
N TRP A 115 -10.26 -2.52 -13.01
CA TRP A 115 -9.94 -2.94 -14.38
C TRP A 115 -10.91 -4.01 -14.89
N ARG A 116 -11.28 -5.01 -14.07
CA ARG A 116 -12.25 -6.04 -14.49
C ARG A 116 -13.61 -5.42 -14.76
N GLN A 117 -14.10 -4.57 -13.87
CA GLN A 117 -15.43 -3.99 -14.04
C GLN A 117 -15.52 -3.02 -15.23
N HIS A 118 -14.46 -2.25 -15.51
CA HIS A 118 -14.52 -1.17 -16.51
C HIS A 118 -13.55 -1.34 -17.70
N ARG A 119 -12.89 -2.49 -17.83
CA ARG A 119 -11.96 -2.89 -18.91
C ARG A 119 -10.82 -1.89 -19.19
N GLY A 120 -10.49 -1.04 -18.23
CA GLY A 120 -9.40 -0.05 -18.35
C GLY A 120 -9.77 1.26 -19.02
N SER A 121 -11.06 1.57 -19.21
CA SER A 121 -11.53 2.88 -19.68
C SER A 121 -11.64 3.93 -18.55
N ILE A 122 -11.00 3.68 -17.41
CA ILE A 122 -11.12 4.50 -16.19
C ILE A 122 -9.81 5.22 -15.88
N LYS A 123 -9.93 6.36 -15.18
CA LYS A 123 -8.75 7.07 -14.67
C LYS A 123 -8.05 6.21 -13.62
N PRO A 124 -6.71 6.09 -13.66
CA PRO A 124 -5.96 5.49 -12.56
C PRO A 124 -6.33 6.18 -11.25
N HIS A 125 -6.67 5.38 -10.23
CA HIS A 125 -7.05 5.87 -8.91
C HIS A 125 -8.27 6.81 -8.89
N GLY A 126 -9.12 6.71 -9.93
CA GLY A 126 -10.41 7.40 -10.02
C GLY A 126 -11.46 6.86 -9.05
N PRO A 127 -12.70 7.40 -9.08
CA PRO A 127 -13.77 7.01 -8.16
C PRO A 127 -14.03 5.51 -8.11
N GLU A 128 -13.94 4.81 -9.24
CA GLU A 128 -14.15 3.37 -9.35
C GLU A 128 -13.09 2.60 -8.55
N TRP A 129 -11.82 2.98 -8.70
CA TRP A 129 -10.73 2.40 -7.91
C TRP A 129 -10.85 2.74 -6.42
N GLN A 130 -11.21 3.99 -6.08
CA GLN A 130 -11.36 4.41 -4.68
C GLN A 130 -12.45 3.61 -3.98
N LEU A 131 -13.59 3.37 -4.65
CA LEU A 131 -14.67 2.55 -4.14
C LEU A 131 -14.21 1.12 -3.87
N HIS A 132 -13.56 0.46 -4.85
CA HIS A 132 -13.04 -0.90 -4.66
C HIS A 132 -12.02 -0.97 -3.52
N PHE A 133 -11.13 0.02 -3.42
CA PHE A 133 -10.14 0.04 -2.35
C PHE A 133 -10.78 0.23 -0.96
N GLN A 134 -11.81 1.08 -0.86
CA GLN A 134 -12.59 1.26 0.36
C GLN A 134 -13.30 -0.03 0.77
N LEU A 135 -13.97 -0.71 -0.17
CA LEU A 135 -14.70 -1.95 0.09
C LEU A 135 -13.77 -3.08 0.54
N LEU A 136 -12.61 -3.24 -0.13
CA LEU A 136 -11.61 -4.23 0.24
C LEU A 136 -10.98 -3.96 1.62
N MET A 137 -10.78 -2.69 1.97
CA MET A 137 -10.16 -2.32 3.24
C MET A 137 -11.15 -2.36 4.41
N ALA A 138 -12.44 -2.09 4.18
CA ALA A 138 -13.47 -1.96 5.20
C ALA A 138 -13.49 -3.07 6.27
N PRO A 139 -13.49 -4.38 5.93
CA PRO A 139 -13.51 -5.44 6.93
C PRO A 139 -12.23 -5.52 7.77
N LEU A 140 -11.14 -4.90 7.32
CA LEU A 140 -9.83 -4.93 7.98
C LEU A 140 -9.54 -3.69 8.82
N LEU A 141 -10.41 -2.67 8.85
CA LEU A 141 -10.20 -1.42 9.60
C LEU A 141 -10.49 -1.58 11.10
N THR A 142 -9.84 -2.57 11.73
CA THR A 142 -10.02 -2.96 13.13
C THR A 142 -8.68 -2.97 13.89
N ALA A 143 -8.75 -3.05 15.22
CA ALA A 143 -7.56 -3.03 16.08
C ALA A 143 -6.81 -4.38 16.09
N GLU A 144 -7.49 -5.45 15.67
CA GLU A 144 -6.93 -6.79 15.51
C GLU A 144 -6.02 -6.92 14.27
N VAL A 145 -6.25 -6.07 13.26
CA VAL A 145 -5.44 -6.06 12.02
C VAL A 145 -4.38 -4.97 12.04
N PHE A 146 -4.76 -3.74 12.46
CA PHE A 146 -3.87 -2.59 12.44
C PHE A 146 -3.56 -2.10 13.84
N SER A 147 -2.28 -1.80 14.07
CA SER A 147 -1.83 -1.13 15.28
C SER A 147 -2.56 0.21 15.48
N PRO A 148 -2.80 0.65 16.72
CA PRO A 148 -3.50 1.91 16.98
C PRO A 148 -2.86 3.12 16.27
N VAL A 149 -1.52 3.13 16.14
CA VAL A 149 -0.78 4.21 15.46
C VAL A 149 -1.10 4.29 13.96
N VAL A 150 -1.38 3.15 13.30
CA VAL A 150 -1.75 3.10 11.87
C VAL A 150 -3.25 3.22 11.66
N LEU A 151 -4.05 2.61 12.53
CA LEU A 151 -5.50 2.46 12.32
C LEU A 151 -6.21 3.81 12.15
N LEU A 152 -5.93 4.78 13.03
CA LEU A 152 -6.58 6.10 12.98
C LEU A 152 -6.26 6.88 11.69
N PRO A 153 -4.98 7.12 11.32
CA PRO A 153 -4.67 7.80 10.06
C PRO A 153 -5.10 7.00 8.83
N LEU A 154 -5.14 5.66 8.90
CA LEU A 154 -5.64 4.82 7.82
C LEU A 154 -7.15 4.99 7.61
N LYS A 155 -7.96 4.99 8.68
CA LYS A 155 -9.41 5.27 8.60
C LYS A 155 -9.69 6.62 7.95
N LYS A 156 -8.94 7.66 8.33
CA LYS A 156 -9.04 8.99 7.70
C LYS A 156 -8.64 8.95 6.22
N TYR A 157 -7.54 8.27 5.90
CA TYR A 157 -7.08 8.11 4.52
C TYR A 157 -8.12 7.39 3.64
N MET A 158 -8.79 6.37 4.17
CA MET A 158 -9.84 5.63 3.47
C MET A 158 -11.08 6.45 3.15
N GLN A 159 -11.31 7.62 3.76
CA GLN A 159 -12.40 8.52 3.35
C GLN A 159 -12.20 9.07 1.93
N ARG A 160 -10.95 9.27 1.52
CA ARG A 160 -10.57 9.75 0.19
C ARG A 160 -9.18 9.21 -0.18
N PRO A 161 -9.07 7.91 -0.52
CA PRO A 161 -7.79 7.31 -0.80
C PRO A 161 -7.20 7.86 -2.10
N SER A 162 -5.88 7.78 -2.22
CA SER A 162 -5.13 8.34 -3.35
C SER A 162 -4.15 7.33 -3.95
N ALA A 163 -3.45 7.73 -5.00
CA ALA A 163 -2.45 6.89 -5.66
C ALA A 163 -1.30 6.42 -4.77
N SER A 164 -1.01 7.12 -3.66
CA SER A 164 0.09 6.76 -2.78
C SER A 164 -0.20 7.15 -1.33
N THR A 165 0.10 6.26 -0.39
CA THR A 165 0.06 6.56 1.05
C THR A 165 1.02 7.70 1.42
N ALA A 166 2.10 7.90 0.66
CA ALA A 166 3.04 9.01 0.85
C ALA A 166 2.41 10.41 0.61
N SER A 167 1.24 10.47 -0.04
CA SER A 167 0.47 11.72 -0.16
C SER A 167 -0.21 12.14 1.14
N CYS A 168 -0.34 11.21 2.10
CA CYS A 168 -0.88 11.41 3.44
C CYS A 168 0.25 11.28 4.47
N PRO A 169 0.90 12.40 4.87
CA PRO A 169 2.05 12.35 5.76
C PRO A 169 1.80 11.59 7.06
N ALA A 170 0.62 11.75 7.67
CA ALA A 170 0.28 11.06 8.92
C ALA A 170 0.25 9.53 8.75
N LEU A 171 -0.39 9.03 7.69
CA LEU A 171 -0.42 7.59 7.41
C LEU A 171 0.96 7.07 6.99
N TRP A 172 1.69 7.83 6.18
CA TRP A 172 3.05 7.48 5.79
C TRP A 172 3.96 7.31 7.00
N ILE A 173 3.99 8.30 7.90
CA ILE A 173 4.79 8.26 9.13
C ILE A 173 4.37 7.06 9.99
N ALA A 174 3.08 6.86 10.22
CA ALA A 174 2.57 5.75 11.03
C ALA A 174 2.94 4.38 10.45
N LEU A 175 2.89 4.21 9.13
CA LEU A 175 3.32 2.96 8.49
C LEU A 175 4.84 2.77 8.59
N ARG A 176 5.63 3.84 8.41
CA ARG A 176 7.10 3.78 8.50
C ARG A 176 7.62 3.62 9.93
N SER A 177 6.86 4.02 10.95
CA SER A 177 7.27 3.85 12.35
C SER A 177 7.29 2.38 12.80
N LEU A 178 6.69 1.49 12.01
CA LEU A 178 6.73 0.04 12.23
C LEU A 178 7.93 -0.63 11.54
N ASP A 179 8.68 0.11 10.71
CA ASP A 179 9.88 -0.42 10.10
C ASP A 179 10.98 -0.61 11.17
N THR A 180 11.91 -1.52 10.92
CA THR A 180 13.09 -1.68 11.79
C THR A 180 13.84 -0.35 11.85
N PRO A 181 14.25 0.12 13.04
CA PRO A 181 14.92 1.41 13.18
C PRO A 181 16.15 1.52 12.28
N VAL A 182 16.13 2.50 11.37
CA VAL A 182 17.30 2.87 10.58
C VAL A 182 18.11 3.88 11.39
N LEU A 183 19.40 3.60 11.55
CA LEU A 183 20.35 4.48 12.23
C LEU A 183 21.13 5.30 11.19
N ASP A 184 21.44 6.54 11.54
CA ASP A 184 22.37 7.40 10.82
C ASP A 184 23.81 6.89 10.99
N SER A 185 24.75 7.51 10.27
CA SER A 185 26.18 7.15 10.32
C SER A 185 26.82 7.30 11.71
N SER A 186 26.16 7.98 12.64
CA SER A 186 26.59 8.16 14.03
C SER A 186 25.86 7.23 15.00
N GLY A 187 25.09 6.26 14.50
CA GLY A 187 24.33 5.31 15.32
C GLY A 187 23.06 5.88 15.95
N ARG A 188 22.61 7.08 15.55
CA ARG A 188 21.37 7.70 16.05
C ARG A 188 20.22 7.44 15.10
N GLY A 189 18.99 7.31 15.61
CA GLY A 189 17.82 7.16 14.74
C GLY A 189 17.65 8.33 13.77
N LEU A 190 17.20 8.02 12.54
CA LEU A 190 16.81 9.03 11.55
C LEU A 190 15.72 9.96 12.09
N LEU A 191 15.74 11.22 11.65
CA LEU A 191 14.71 12.21 11.97
C LEU A 191 13.72 12.35 10.82
N LEU A 192 12.51 12.81 11.11
CA LEU A 192 11.64 13.33 10.06
C LEU A 192 12.13 14.72 9.63
N LEU A 193 12.08 15.03 8.34
CA LEU A 193 12.42 16.37 7.84
C LEU A 193 11.57 17.47 8.50
N ALA A 194 10.36 17.16 8.94
CA ALA A 194 9.51 18.05 9.73
C ALA A 194 10.18 18.55 11.03
N GLN A 195 11.09 17.75 11.61
CA GLN A 195 11.79 18.03 12.87
C GLN A 195 13.09 18.82 12.66
N VAL A 196 13.59 18.91 11.43
CA VAL A 196 14.78 19.72 11.10
C VAL A 196 14.38 21.20 11.10
N PRO A 197 15.08 22.10 11.82
CA PRO A 197 14.80 23.54 11.78
C PRO A 197 15.01 24.15 10.40
N ASP A 198 14.28 25.22 10.09
CA ASP A 198 14.57 26.02 8.89
C ASP A 198 15.95 26.70 9.07
N GLY A 199 16.75 26.75 8.00
CA GLY A 199 18.15 27.17 8.04
C GLY A 199 19.15 26.07 8.43
N ALA A 200 18.69 24.89 8.87
CA ALA A 200 19.59 23.78 9.20
C ALA A 200 19.90 22.88 7.99
N THR A 201 21.06 22.22 8.04
CA THR A 201 21.48 21.23 7.05
C THR A 201 21.07 19.82 7.48
N PHE A 202 20.84 18.95 6.49
CA PHE A 202 20.53 17.55 6.70
C PHE A 202 20.99 16.74 5.49
N ARG A 203 21.11 15.41 5.66
CA ARG A 203 21.45 14.50 4.55
C ARG A 203 20.24 13.64 4.20
N PHE A 204 19.96 13.55 2.91
CA PHE A 204 18.88 12.74 2.35
C PHE A 204 19.37 12.06 1.08
N CYS A 205 19.23 10.74 0.99
CA CYS A 205 19.73 9.95 -0.14
C CYS A 205 21.20 10.26 -0.50
N GLN A 206 22.09 10.27 0.51
CA GLN A 206 23.53 10.56 0.37
C GLN A 206 23.86 11.97 -0.16
N THR A 207 22.88 12.86 -0.23
CA THR A 207 23.07 14.26 -0.66
C THR A 207 22.75 15.19 0.50
N GLU A 208 23.57 16.22 0.68
CA GLU A 208 23.35 17.24 1.72
C GLU A 208 22.50 18.39 1.19
N TYR A 209 21.55 18.81 2.04
CA TYR A 209 20.59 19.84 1.73
C TYR A 209 20.50 20.85 2.87
N LEU A 210 20.27 22.12 2.51
CA LEU A 210 19.79 23.16 3.42
C LEU A 210 18.27 23.18 3.41
N LYS A 211 17.62 23.10 4.58
CA LYS A 211 16.17 23.32 4.68
C LYS A 211 15.90 24.83 4.63
N VAL A 212 15.31 25.31 3.55
CA VAL A 212 15.04 26.75 3.36
C VAL A 212 13.79 27.16 4.14
N GLU A 213 12.67 26.49 3.89
CA GLU A 213 11.41 26.78 4.56
C GLU A 213 10.50 25.54 4.57
N LYS A 214 9.70 25.39 5.62
CA LYS A 214 8.60 24.43 5.64
C LYS A 214 7.36 25.00 4.93
N LYS A 215 6.79 24.25 4.00
CA LYS A 215 5.45 24.52 3.44
C LYS A 215 4.39 23.70 4.19
N ARG A 216 3.39 23.13 3.50
CA ARG A 216 2.37 22.27 4.14
C ARG A 216 2.88 20.87 4.45
N THR A 217 2.96 20.02 3.42
CA THR A 217 3.42 18.61 3.52
C THR A 217 4.83 18.42 2.99
N ARG A 218 5.43 19.49 2.46
CA ARG A 218 6.75 19.54 1.82
C ARG A 218 7.58 20.64 2.45
N ALA A 219 8.90 20.52 2.40
CA ALA A 219 9.84 21.59 2.67
C ALA A 219 10.59 21.96 1.40
N LEU A 220 10.86 23.25 1.21
CA LEU A 220 11.77 23.74 0.18
C LEU A 220 13.19 23.51 0.69
N CYS A 221 13.98 22.77 -0.07
CA CYS A 221 15.35 22.40 0.31
C CYS A 221 16.29 22.73 -0.84
N GLN A 222 17.47 23.27 -0.53
CA GLN A 222 18.51 23.56 -1.51
C GLN A 222 19.59 22.49 -1.42
N ASN A 223 19.89 21.84 -2.55
CA ASN A 223 21.01 20.91 -2.64
C ASN A 223 22.32 21.71 -2.54
N LEU A 224 23.18 21.35 -1.59
CA LEU A 224 24.42 22.07 -1.33
C LEU A 224 25.49 21.85 -2.41
N SER A 225 25.44 20.75 -3.16
CA SER A 225 26.46 20.46 -4.19
C SER A 225 26.25 21.22 -5.49
N ASN A 226 25.00 21.59 -5.82
CA ASN A 226 24.66 22.21 -7.10
C ASN A 226 23.74 23.43 -7.01
N GLY A 227 23.35 23.85 -5.81
CA GLY A 227 22.51 25.02 -5.56
C GLY A 227 21.04 24.89 -6.00
N ARG A 228 20.62 23.77 -6.59
CA ARG A 228 19.24 23.59 -7.07
C ARG A 228 18.26 23.38 -5.91
N ARG A 229 17.03 23.85 -6.08
CA ARG A 229 15.96 23.74 -5.08
C ARG A 229 15.01 22.58 -5.38
N TYR A 230 14.58 21.88 -4.34
CA TYR A 230 13.72 20.70 -4.40
C TYR A 230 12.63 20.76 -3.33
N LEU A 231 11.48 20.13 -3.60
CA LEU A 231 10.41 19.95 -2.62
C LEU A 231 10.46 18.53 -2.03
N ILE A 232 11.03 18.43 -0.82
CA ILE A 232 11.17 17.14 -0.12
C ILE A 232 9.98 16.97 0.84
N SER A 233 9.48 15.73 0.98
CA SER A 233 8.41 15.42 1.94
C SER A 233 8.84 15.74 3.36
N THR A 234 8.00 16.45 4.11
CA THR A 234 8.21 16.66 5.55
C THR A 234 8.22 15.35 6.33
N ALA A 235 7.62 14.30 5.77
CA ALA A 235 7.62 12.95 6.32
C ALA A 235 8.80 12.08 5.84
N ALA A 236 9.74 12.65 5.07
CA ALA A 236 10.96 11.94 4.71
C ALA A 236 11.83 11.73 5.95
N GLN A 237 12.37 10.52 6.10
CA GLN A 237 13.43 10.25 7.08
C GLN A 237 14.75 10.80 6.53
N VAL A 238 15.47 11.53 7.37
CA VAL A 238 16.73 12.23 7.03
C VAL A 238 17.75 12.03 8.14
N GLU A 239 19.03 12.13 7.76
CA GLU A 239 20.15 12.06 8.69
C GLU A 239 20.50 13.47 9.19
N ARG A 240 20.93 13.55 10.45
CA ARG A 240 21.52 14.76 11.01
C ARG A 240 22.87 15.01 10.34
N VAL A 241 23.12 16.26 9.93
CA VAL A 241 24.46 16.75 9.61
C VAL A 241 24.89 17.60 10.80
N ALA A 242 26.16 17.46 11.20
CA ALA A 242 26.73 18.21 12.32
C ALA A 242 26.81 19.70 11.99
#